data_AF-A0A931YGC7-F1
#
_entry.id   AF-A0A931YGC7-F1
#
_cell.length_a   1.000
_cell.length_b   1.000
_cell.length_c   1.000
_cell.angle_alpha   90.00
_cell.angle_beta   90.00
_cell.angle_gamma   90.00
#
_symmetry.space_group_name_H-M   'P 1'
#
loop_
_entity.id
_entity.type
_entity.pdbx_description
1 polymer ?
#
loop_
_entity_poly.entity_id
_entity_poly.type
_entity_poly.pdbx_seq_one_letter_code
_entity_poly.pdbx_strand_id
1 'polypeptide(L)'
;MSPGALRNFHVPLPEDLYRVLRDEAASAKRPATVLARHAIEAWLRQKKKAALREAIAAYAAAHAGSEADLDPALEAASLELWGTPKRSRR
;
A
#
# COMPACT_ATOMS: atom_id res chain seq x y z
N MET A 1 -15.51 10.63 12.29
CA MET A 1 -14.13 10.86 12.77
C MET A 1 -14.14 12.18 13.51
N SER A 2 -13.93 12.18 14.84
CA SER A 2 -13.79 13.43 15.58
C SER A 2 -12.67 14.27 14.96
N PRO A 3 -12.80 15.59 14.84
CA PRO A 3 -11.70 16.43 14.39
C PRO A 3 -10.58 16.29 15.41
N GLY A 4 -9.58 15.47 15.10
CA GLY A 4 -8.39 15.33 15.93
C GLY A 4 -7.72 16.69 16.06
N ALA A 5 -7.31 17.04 17.27
CA ALA A 5 -6.63 18.30 17.54
C ALA A 5 -5.44 18.48 16.58
N LEU A 6 -5.42 19.58 15.82
CA LEU A 6 -4.28 19.93 14.98
C LEU A 6 -3.09 20.25 15.88
N ARG A 7 -1.96 19.58 15.64
CA ARG A 7 -0.68 19.86 16.29
C ARG A 7 0.30 20.40 15.25
N ASN A 8 1.04 21.43 15.62
CA ASN A 8 2.06 22.02 14.76
C ASN A 8 3.34 21.17 14.82
N PHE A 9 3.89 20.84 13.66
CA PHE A 9 5.15 20.11 13.52
C PHE A 9 6.09 20.96 12.67
N HIS A 10 7.15 21.49 13.28
CA HIS A 10 8.12 22.35 12.60
C HIS A 10 9.16 21.49 11.90
N VAL A 11 9.18 21.56 10.57
CA VAL A 11 10.13 20.83 9.73
C VAL A 11 10.86 21.83 8.86
N PRO A 12 12.12 22.17 9.18
CA PRO A 12 12.97 22.94 8.29
C PRO A 12 13.16 22.16 6.98
N LEU A 13 12.92 22.82 5.86
CA LEU A 13 13.14 22.24 4.54
C LEU A 13 14.44 22.81 3.95
N PRO A 14 15.25 21.99 3.25
CA PRO A 14 16.29 22.51 2.37
C PRO A 14 15.70 23.47 1.35
N GLU A 15 16.46 24.51 0.97
CA GLU A 15 15.98 25.59 0.09
C GLU A 15 15.39 25.05 -1.23
N ASP A 16 16.08 24.10 -1.87
CA ASP A 16 15.62 23.52 -3.13
C ASP A 16 14.25 22.83 -2.99
N LEU A 17 14.07 22.08 -1.90
CA LEU A 17 12.80 21.40 -1.62
C LEU A 17 11.69 22.40 -1.30
N TYR A 18 12.01 23.46 -0.55
CA TYR A 18 11.09 24.55 -0.25
C TYR A 18 10.57 25.20 -1.53
N ARG A 19 11.48 25.52 -2.47
CA ARG A 19 11.14 26.16 -3.76
C ARG A 19 10.26 25.26 -4.61
N VAL A 20 10.64 23.99 -4.80
CA VAL A 20 9.84 23.01 -5.56
C VAL A 20 8.44 22.86 -4.98
N LEU A 21 8.32 22.74 -3.65
CA LEU A 21 7.02 22.62 -3.00
C LEU A 21 6.18 23.89 -3.15
N ARG A 22 6.80 25.08 -3.10
CA ARG A 22 6.11 26.35 -3.30
C ARG A 22 5.61 26.53 -4.72
N ASP A 23 6.41 26.15 -5.71
CA ASP A 23 6.04 26.24 -7.12
C ASP A 23 4.89 25.28 -7.45
N GLU A 24 4.94 24.05 -6.95
CA GLU A 24 3.86 23.07 -7.11
C GLU A 24 2.57 23.55 -6.43
N ALA A 25 2.68 24.12 -5.23
CA ALA A 25 1.56 24.69 -4.50
C ALA A 25 0.91 25.85 -5.27
N ALA A 26 1.73 26.71 -5.88
CA ALA A 26 1.27 27.83 -6.70
C ALA A 26 0.56 27.33 -7.96
N SER A 27 1.15 26.37 -8.67
CA SER A 27 0.58 25.73 -9.87
C SER A 27 -0.77 25.07 -9.56
N ALA A 28 -0.85 24.34 -8.45
CA ALA A 28 -2.06 23.67 -7.99
C ALA A 28 -3.09 24.62 -7.31
N LYS A 29 -2.78 25.91 -7.15
CA LYS A 29 -3.59 26.91 -6.44
C LYS A 29 -4.01 26.45 -5.04
N ARG A 30 -3.09 25.81 -4.30
CA ARG A 30 -3.31 25.25 -2.97
C ARG A 30 -2.21 25.69 -2.01
N PRO A 31 -2.45 25.77 -0.69
CA PRO A 31 -1.40 26.07 0.26
C PRO A 31 -0.32 24.97 0.29
N ALA A 32 0.95 25.37 0.33
CA ALA A 32 2.09 24.43 0.39
C ALA A 32 2.02 23.49 1.60
N THR A 33 1.46 23.95 2.73
CA THR A 33 1.23 23.14 3.93
C THR A 33 0.23 22.01 3.71
N VAL A 34 -0.77 22.22 2.83
CA VAL A 34 -1.73 21.18 2.46
C VAL A 34 -1.03 20.13 1.60
N LEU A 35 -0.24 20.54 0.61
CA LEU A 35 0.54 19.61 -0.22
C LEU A 35 1.51 18.78 0.62
N ALA A 36 2.25 19.43 1.52
CA ALA A 36 3.16 18.75 2.44
C ALA A 36 2.43 17.71 3.31
N ARG A 37 1.29 18.08 3.89
CA ARG A 37 0.48 17.15 4.71
C ARG A 37 0.02 15.94 3.89
N HIS A 38 -0.48 16.17 2.67
CA HIS A 38 -0.91 15.10 1.78
C HIS A 38 0.26 14.19 1.37
N ALA A 39 1.43 14.77 1.06
CA ALA A 39 2.62 14.00 0.70
C ALA A 39 3.07 13.10 1.85
N ILE A 40 3.13 13.64 3.07
CA ILE A 40 3.48 12.89 4.29
C ILE A 40 2.47 11.76 4.52
N GLU A 41 1.17 12.05 4.42
CA GLU A 41 0.12 11.05 4.61
C GLU A 41 0.20 9.92 3.58
N ALA A 42 0.38 10.25 2.30
CA ALA A 42 0.52 9.27 1.23
C ALA A 42 1.76 8.39 1.44
N TRP A 43 2.90 9.00 1.79
CA TRP A 43 4.13 8.28 2.08
C TRP A 43 3.98 7.32 3.26
N LEU A 44 3.37 7.77 4.37
CA LEU A 44 3.13 6.91 5.54
C LEU A 44 2.20 5.74 5.22
N ARG A 45 1.13 5.97 4.46
CA ARG A 45 0.22 4.91 4.00
C ARG A 45 0.96 3.89 3.13
N GLN A 46 1.81 4.34 2.22
CA GLN A 46 2.62 3.47 1.37
C GLN A 46 3.63 2.65 2.19
N LYS A 47 4.34 3.28 3.13
CA LYS A 47 5.25 2.61 4.07
C LYS A 47 4.55 1.50 4.85
N LYS A 48 3.36 1.77 5.39
CA LYS A 48 2.56 0.76 6.11
C LYS A 48 2.14 -0.40 5.19
N LYS A 49 1.70 -0.10 3.97
CA LYS A 49 1.31 -1.12 2.99
C LYS A 49 2.49 -1.99 2.57
N ALA A 50 3.67 -1.40 2.38
CA ALA A 50 4.88 -2.14 2.09
C ALA A 50 5.27 -3.06 3.26
N ALA A 51 5.32 -2.52 4.49
CA ALA A 51 5.64 -3.33 5.67
C ALA A 51 4.67 -4.50 5.87
N LEU A 52 3.37 -4.31 5.64
CA LEU A 52 2.39 -5.39 5.70
C LEU A 52 2.67 -6.48 4.65
N ARG A 53 3.00 -6.09 3.42
CA ARG A 53 3.32 -7.05 2.36
C ARG A 53 4.56 -7.86 2.67
N GLU A 54 5.61 -7.20 3.18
CA GLU A 54 6.83 -7.90 3.60
C GLU A 54 6.54 -8.89 4.73
N ALA A 55 5.70 -8.52 5.70
CA ALA A 55 5.30 -9.42 6.78
C ALA A 55 4.53 -10.64 6.27
N ILE A 56 3.60 -10.45 5.33
CA ILE A 56 2.86 -11.54 4.69
C ILE A 56 3.81 -12.44 3.90
N ALA A 57 4.72 -11.87 3.11
CA ALA A 57 5.68 -12.62 2.32
C ALA A 57 6.64 -13.44 3.21
N ALA A 58 7.11 -12.86 4.31
CA ALA A 58 7.94 -13.56 5.28
C ALA A 58 7.20 -14.73 5.94
N TYR A 59 5.94 -14.52 6.32
CA TYR A 59 5.09 -15.58 6.86
C TYR A 59 4.89 -16.71 5.84
N ALA A 60 4.49 -16.37 4.61
CA ALA A 60 4.29 -17.35 3.55
C ALA A 60 5.57 -18.13 3.25
N ALA A 61 6.73 -17.47 3.17
CA ALA A 61 8.01 -18.14 2.96
C ALA A 61 8.37 -19.11 4.11
N ALA A 62 8.04 -18.75 5.35
CA ALA A 62 8.28 -19.60 6.52
C ALA A 62 7.33 -20.79 6.61
N HIS A 63 6.12 -20.67 6.06
CA HIS A 63 5.06 -21.67 6.17
C HIS A 63 4.74 -22.41 4.86
N ALA A 64 5.40 -22.08 3.75
CA ALA A 64 5.22 -22.75 2.47
C ALA A 64 5.44 -24.27 2.62
N GLY A 65 4.52 -25.07 2.06
CA GLY A 65 4.52 -26.52 2.17
C GLY A 65 4.19 -27.08 3.57
N SER A 66 3.84 -26.24 4.55
CA SER A 66 3.27 -26.68 5.82
C SER A 66 1.74 -26.77 5.74
N GLU A 67 1.10 -27.31 6.78
CA GLU A 67 -0.37 -27.35 6.88
C GLU A 67 -1.03 -25.97 6.76
N ALA A 68 -0.32 -24.89 7.07
CA ALA A 68 -0.83 -23.52 6.93
C ALA A 68 -0.86 -23.01 5.47
N ASP A 69 -0.15 -23.69 4.55
CA ASP A 69 -0.09 -23.38 3.12
C ASP A 69 -1.05 -24.25 2.30
N LEU A 70 -1.34 -25.46 2.79
CA LEU A 70 -2.21 -26.43 2.12
C LEU A 70 -3.67 -26.24 2.55
N ASP A 71 -4.57 -26.00 1.59
CA ASP A 71 -6.01 -25.96 1.80
C ASP A 71 -6.64 -27.21 1.15
N PRO A 72 -7.05 -28.24 1.94
CA PRO A 72 -7.59 -29.48 1.39
C PRO A 72 -8.83 -29.29 0.52
N ALA A 73 -9.65 -28.29 0.80
CA ALA A 73 -10.84 -28.00 -0.02
C ALA A 73 -10.42 -27.41 -1.38
N LEU A 74 -9.39 -26.55 -1.38
CA LEU A 74 -8.82 -25.99 -2.61
C LEU A 74 -8.11 -27.06 -3.46
N GLU A 75 -7.40 -27.99 -2.82
CA GLU A 75 -6.76 -29.13 -3.48
C GLU A 75 -7.79 -30.04 -4.14
N ALA A 76 -8.84 -30.42 -3.40
CA ALA A 76 -9.94 -31.24 -3.92
C ALA A 76 -10.61 -30.58 -5.14
N ALA A 77 -10.94 -29.29 -5.02
CA ALA A 77 -11.54 -28.51 -6.12
C ALA A 77 -10.62 -28.42 -7.34
N SER A 78 -9.30 -28.35 -7.14
CA SER A 78 -8.32 -28.31 -8.24
C SER A 78 -8.30 -29.63 -9.03
N LEU A 79 -8.40 -30.76 -8.35
CA LEU A 79 -8.48 -32.08 -8.98
C LEU A 79 -9.77 -32.26 -9.80
N GLU A 80 -10.91 -31.78 -9.29
CA GLU A 80 -12.18 -31.78 -10.03
C GLU A 80 -12.08 -31.00 -11.35
N LEU A 81 -11.37 -29.87 -11.34
CA LEU A 81 -11.21 -29.03 -12.53
C LEU A 81 -10.16 -29.58 -13.52
N TRP A 82 -9.08 -30.20 -13.02
CA TRP A 82 -7.94 -30.67 -13.82
C TRP A 82 -8.34 -31.65 -14.94
N GLY A 83 -9.36 -32.48 -14.72
CA GLY A 83 -9.86 -33.45 -15.69
C GLY A 83 -10.95 -32.93 -16.64
N THR A 84 -11.44 -31.70 -16.47
CA THR A 84 -12.54 -31.18 -17.29
C THR A 84 -12.01 -30.44 -18.52
N PRO A 85 -12.37 -30.86 -19.75
CA PRO A 85 -11.93 -30.17 -20.95
C PRO A 85 -12.48 -28.74 -20.95
N LYS A 86 -11.57 -27.76 -21.05
CA LYS A 86 -11.92 -26.35 -21.15
C LYS A 86 -12.83 -26.16 -22.37
N ARG A 87 -14.12 -25.88 -22.14
CA ARG A 87 -15.06 -25.52 -23.21
C ARG A 87 -14.52 -24.26 -23.90
N SER A 88 -13.91 -24.42 -25.06
CA SER A 88 -13.54 -23.35 -25.97
C SER A 88 -14.80 -22.54 -26.28
N ARG A 89 -14.88 -21.31 -25.75
CA ARG A 89 -15.91 -20.35 -26.15
C ARG A 89 -15.54 -19.85 -27.55
N ARG A 90 -16.25 -20.35 -28.56
CA ARG A 90 -16.31 -19.70 -29.89
C ARG A 90 -17.23 -18.50 -29.82
#